data_AF-A0A6A5ENU0-F1
#
_entry.id   AF-A0A6A5ENU0-F1
#
_cell.length_a   1.000
_cell.length_b   1.000
_cell.length_c   1.000
_cell.angle_alpha   90.00
_cell.angle_beta   90.00
_cell.angle_gamma   90.00
#
_symmetry.space_group_name_H-M   'P 1'
#
loop_
_entity.id
_entity.type
_entity.pdbx_description
1 polymer ?
#
loop_
_entity_poly.entity_id
_entity_poly.type
_entity_poly.pdbx_seq_one_letter_code
_entity_poly.pdbx_strand_id
1 'polypeptide(L)'
;MVLDKQPQLNVQTKAVEPLVEGGAQIQQVLNIECLTDFSEAPLLNIKFRYGGALQNLTLKLPVTINKFFQPTEMASHDFFQRWKQLSQPAQEAQKIFKANHSMDTEVLKAKLLGLGTALLDDVDPNPENYVCAGVIQTKGQQVGCLLRLEPNAQAQMYRLTLRCSKDSVSKRLCELLAEQF
;
A
#
# COMPACT_ATOMS: atom_id res chain seq x y z
N MET A 1 2.30 -24.27 4.96
CA MET A 1 3.07 -23.00 5.07
C MET A 1 2.68 -22.33 6.37
N VAL A 2 3.56 -21.53 6.97
CA VAL A 2 3.31 -20.83 8.25
C VAL A 2 3.59 -19.35 8.07
N LEU A 3 2.66 -18.48 8.45
CA LEU A 3 2.91 -17.06 8.56
C LEU A 3 3.39 -16.69 9.95
N ASP A 4 4.36 -15.78 10.01
CA ASP A 4 4.81 -15.23 11.28
C ASP A 4 3.70 -14.39 11.91
N LYS A 5 3.49 -14.57 13.22
CA LYS A 5 2.46 -13.83 13.95
C LYS A 5 2.86 -12.36 14.02
N GLN A 6 2.01 -11.50 13.46
CA GLN A 6 2.11 -10.05 13.61
C GLN A 6 0.91 -9.55 14.42
N PRO A 7 1.09 -8.79 15.52
CA PRO A 7 -0.01 -8.33 16.35
C PRO A 7 -0.97 -7.36 15.64
N GLN A 8 -0.55 -6.75 14.52
CA GLN A 8 -1.34 -5.82 13.73
C GLN A 8 -2.23 -6.49 12.68
N LEU A 9 -2.01 -7.77 12.37
CA LEU A 9 -2.72 -8.52 11.34
C LEU A 9 -3.24 -9.83 11.90
N ASN A 10 -4.54 -10.07 11.75
CA ASN A 10 -5.13 -11.36 12.03
C ASN A 10 -5.17 -12.17 10.72
N VAL A 11 -4.47 -13.31 10.69
CA VAL A 11 -4.37 -14.16 9.50
C VAL A 11 -4.98 -15.53 9.81
N GLN A 12 -6.02 -15.89 9.07
CA GLN A 12 -6.70 -17.17 9.17
C GLN A 12 -6.50 -17.97 7.89
N THR A 13 -6.12 -19.23 8.03
CA THR A 13 -5.95 -20.16 6.91
C THR A 13 -6.39 -21.55 7.31
N LYS A 14 -6.84 -22.31 6.32
CA LYS A 14 -7.01 -23.77 6.47
C LYS A 14 -5.68 -24.47 6.18
N ALA A 15 -5.52 -25.68 6.73
CA ALA A 15 -4.42 -26.56 6.35
C ALA A 15 -4.59 -27.01 4.89
N VAL A 16 -3.48 -27.29 4.23
CA VAL A 16 -3.41 -27.84 2.88
C VAL A 16 -2.77 -29.21 2.90
N GLU A 17 -2.94 -29.98 1.82
CA GLU A 17 -2.31 -31.30 1.71
C GLU A 17 -0.78 -31.20 1.86
N PRO A 18 -0.16 -32.04 2.69
CA PRO A 18 1.27 -31.98 2.95
C PRO A 18 2.12 -32.59 1.83
N LEU A 19 1.51 -33.42 0.97
CA LEU A 19 2.14 -34.02 -0.20
C LEU A 19 1.75 -33.22 -1.44
N VAL A 20 2.75 -32.84 -2.24
CA VAL A 20 2.55 -32.24 -3.55
C VAL A 20 3.28 -33.12 -4.55
N GLU A 21 2.53 -33.79 -5.43
CA GLU A 21 3.11 -34.65 -6.46
C GLU A 21 3.89 -33.84 -7.51
N GLY A 22 4.80 -34.50 -8.21
CA GLY A 22 5.56 -33.87 -9.29
C GLY A 22 4.62 -33.33 -10.37
N GLY A 23 4.69 -32.02 -10.64
CA GLY A 23 3.81 -31.35 -11.59
C GLY A 23 2.43 -30.97 -11.05
N ALA A 24 2.11 -31.30 -9.79
CA ALA A 24 0.87 -30.88 -9.14
C ALA A 24 0.98 -29.47 -8.53
N GLN A 25 -0.17 -28.85 -8.29
CA GLN A 25 -0.29 -27.57 -7.61
C GLN A 25 -1.33 -27.67 -6.49
N ILE A 26 -1.00 -27.08 -5.33
CA ILE A 26 -1.95 -26.88 -4.23
C ILE A 26 -2.15 -25.39 -3.97
N GLN A 27 -3.32 -25.02 -3.44
CA GLN A 27 -3.65 -23.64 -3.09
C GLN A 27 -3.94 -23.52 -1.60
N GLN A 28 -3.34 -22.53 -0.95
CA GLN A 28 -3.65 -22.14 0.43
C GLN A 28 -4.30 -20.74 0.41
N VAL A 29 -5.54 -20.64 0.89
CA VAL A 29 -6.26 -19.36 0.99
C VAL A 29 -5.99 -18.72 2.35
N LEU A 30 -5.48 -17.49 2.33
CA LEU A 30 -5.24 -16.67 3.51
C LEU A 30 -6.32 -15.60 3.63
N ASN A 31 -7.08 -15.60 4.72
CA ASN A 31 -7.99 -14.53 5.09
C ASN A 31 -7.25 -13.59 6.04
N ILE A 32 -7.17 -12.31 5.70
CA ILE A 32 -6.36 -11.33 6.42
C ILE A 32 -7.25 -10.17 6.86
N GLU A 33 -7.28 -9.90 8.16
CA GLU A 33 -7.95 -8.76 8.77
C GLU A 33 -6.88 -7.81 9.33
N CYS A 34 -6.92 -6.54 8.91
CA CYS A 34 -6.05 -5.50 9.46
C CYS A 34 -6.60 -5.01 10.78
N LEU A 35 -5.89 -5.25 11.89
CA LEU A 35 -6.32 -4.86 13.22
C LEU A 35 -5.94 -3.40 13.52
N THR A 36 -4.72 -3.01 13.16
CA THR A 36 -4.19 -1.64 13.26
C THR A 36 -3.17 -1.40 12.15
N ASP A 37 -2.74 -0.15 11.95
CA ASP A 37 -1.69 0.19 11.02
C ASP A 37 -0.38 -0.57 11.29
N PHE A 38 0.34 -0.91 10.21
CA PHE A 38 1.56 -1.69 10.25
C PHE A 38 2.52 -1.26 9.15
N SER A 39 3.81 -1.49 9.37
CA SER A 39 4.86 -1.14 8.42
C SER A 39 5.43 -2.38 7.73
N GLU A 40 5.75 -3.42 8.49
CA GLU A 40 6.44 -4.60 7.96
C GLU A 40 5.50 -5.55 7.21
N ALA A 41 5.94 -6.03 6.06
CA ALA A 41 5.24 -7.08 5.33
C ALA A 41 5.31 -8.41 6.13
N PRO A 42 4.20 -9.18 6.23
CA PRO A 42 4.22 -10.50 6.84
C PRO A 42 5.21 -11.44 6.16
N LEU A 43 5.87 -12.30 6.93
CA LEU A 43 6.73 -13.35 6.37
C LEU A 43 5.95 -14.66 6.22
N LEU A 44 6.11 -15.28 5.06
CA LEU A 44 5.62 -16.62 4.73
C LEU A 44 6.79 -17.60 4.78
N ASN A 45 6.73 -18.54 5.73
CA ASN A 45 7.68 -19.62 5.88
C ASN A 45 7.12 -20.91 5.26
N ILE A 46 7.82 -21.45 4.26
CA ILE A 46 7.46 -22.68 3.55
C ILE A 46 8.53 -23.75 3.87
N LYS A 47 8.11 -24.80 4.58
CA LYS A 47 8.95 -25.94 4.95
C LYS A 47 8.40 -27.20 4.31
N PHE A 48 9.24 -27.96 3.62
CA PHE A 48 8.87 -29.21 2.97
C PHE A 48 10.10 -30.12 2.83
N ARG A 49 9.90 -31.39 2.45
CA ARG A 49 10.98 -32.31 2.13
C ARG A 49 11.03 -32.57 0.63
N TYR A 50 12.23 -32.61 0.07
CA TYR A 50 12.48 -32.93 -1.33
C TYR A 50 13.71 -33.83 -1.43
N GLY A 51 13.58 -35.02 -2.04
CA GLY A 51 14.65 -36.01 -2.13
C GLY A 51 15.21 -36.45 -0.76
N GLY A 52 14.37 -36.48 0.28
CA GLY A 52 14.77 -36.77 1.67
C GLY A 52 15.36 -35.59 2.45
N ALA A 53 15.83 -34.54 1.77
CA ALA A 53 16.37 -33.34 2.39
C ALA A 53 15.27 -32.35 2.83
N LEU A 54 15.50 -31.62 3.92
CA LEU A 54 14.60 -30.56 4.39
C LEU A 54 14.89 -29.26 3.62
N GLN A 55 13.82 -28.64 3.11
CA GLN A 55 13.84 -27.34 2.45
C GLN A 55 13.13 -26.30 3.32
N ASN A 56 13.65 -25.08 3.34
CA ASN A 56 13.07 -23.96 4.08
C ASN A 56 13.17 -22.67 3.25
N LEU A 57 12.04 -22.05 2.95
CA LEU A 57 11.95 -20.79 2.22
C LEU A 57 11.24 -19.76 3.08
N THR A 58 11.78 -18.55 3.13
CA THR A 58 11.16 -17.40 3.80
C THR A 58 10.93 -16.30 2.77
N LEU A 59 9.67 -15.92 2.58
CA LEU A 59 9.25 -14.92 1.60
C LEU A 59 8.50 -13.79 2.28
N LYS A 60 8.62 -12.55 1.77
CA LYS A 60 7.70 -11.47 2.15
C LYS A 60 6.38 -11.67 1.42
N LEU A 61 5.28 -11.77 2.14
CA LEU A 61 3.95 -11.76 1.55
C LEU A 61 3.62 -10.32 1.12
N PRO A 62 3.06 -10.07 -0.09
CA PRO A 62 2.78 -8.73 -0.61
C PRO A 62 1.50 -8.13 0.03
N VAL A 63 1.46 -8.13 1.36
CA VAL A 63 0.42 -7.52 2.18
C VAL A 63 0.99 -6.27 2.80
N THR A 64 0.48 -5.14 2.35
CA THR A 64 0.93 -3.79 2.72
C THR A 64 -0.27 -2.95 3.13
N ILE A 65 -0.06 -1.91 3.93
CA ILE A 65 -1.16 -1.14 4.53
C ILE A 65 -2.12 -0.52 3.49
N ASN A 66 -1.63 -0.17 2.30
CA ASN A 66 -2.46 0.36 1.21
C ASN A 66 -3.50 -0.65 0.69
N LYS A 67 -3.31 -1.96 0.90
CA LYS A 67 -4.32 -2.97 0.51
C LYS A 67 -5.63 -2.87 1.30
N PHE A 68 -5.66 -2.07 2.37
CA PHE A 68 -6.83 -1.81 3.19
C PHE A 68 -7.45 -0.44 2.92
N PHE A 69 -7.11 0.20 1.80
CA PHE A 69 -7.80 1.40 1.35
C PHE A 69 -9.24 1.11 0.93
N GLN A 70 -10.12 2.01 1.32
CA GLN A 70 -11.40 2.24 0.68
C GLN A 70 -11.32 3.58 -0.08
N PRO A 71 -11.59 3.61 -1.40
CA PRO A 71 -11.53 4.83 -2.18
C PRO A 71 -12.58 5.83 -1.69
N THR A 72 -12.26 7.13 -1.77
CA THR A 72 -13.18 8.19 -1.34
C THR A 72 -13.23 9.30 -2.38
N GLU A 73 -14.31 9.30 -3.16
CA GLU A 73 -14.62 10.39 -4.10
C GLU A 73 -14.99 11.66 -3.32
N MET A 74 -14.53 12.81 -3.81
CA MET A 74 -14.92 14.12 -3.28
C MET A 74 -14.64 15.23 -4.28
N ALA A 75 -15.33 16.36 -4.15
CA ALA A 75 -15.06 17.53 -4.96
C ALA A 75 -13.76 18.24 -4.51
N SER A 76 -13.19 19.06 -5.40
CA SER A 76 -11.98 19.85 -5.13
C SER A 76 -12.08 20.67 -3.83
N HIS A 77 -13.23 21.31 -3.58
CA HIS A 77 -13.43 22.12 -2.37
C HIS A 77 -13.31 21.30 -1.07
N ASP A 78 -13.91 20.10 -1.04
CA ASP A 78 -13.86 19.17 0.10
C ASP A 78 -12.44 18.67 0.32
N PHE A 79 -11.73 18.33 -0.77
CA PHE A 79 -10.35 17.89 -0.71
C PHE A 79 -9.47 18.95 -0.03
N PHE A 80 -9.51 20.19 -0.50
CA PHE A 80 -8.68 21.26 0.07
C PHE A 80 -9.08 21.62 1.49
N GLN A 81 -10.37 21.53 1.84
CA GLN A 81 -10.81 21.71 3.22
C GLN A 81 -10.18 20.65 4.14
N ARG A 82 -10.24 19.37 3.76
CA ARG A 82 -9.63 18.27 4.54
C ARG A 82 -8.10 18.36 4.54
N TRP A 83 -7.50 18.71 3.41
CA TRP A 83 -6.04 18.91 3.28
C TRP A 83 -5.54 19.96 4.28
N LYS A 84 -6.25 21.09 4.40
CA LYS A 84 -5.91 22.17 5.34
C LYS A 84 -6.17 21.79 6.81
N GLN A 85 -7.13 20.91 7.08
CA GLN A 85 -7.39 20.40 8.44
C GLN A 85 -6.27 19.48 8.93
N LEU A 86 -5.62 18.73 8.03
CA LEU A 86 -4.43 17.92 8.33
C LEU A 86 -3.17 18.79 8.32
N SER A 87 -3.06 19.70 9.29
CA SER A 87 -2.01 20.73 9.34
C SER A 87 -0.88 20.44 10.32
N GLN A 88 -0.98 19.38 11.13
CA GLN A 88 0.08 19.05 12.07
C GLN A 88 1.32 18.54 11.30
N PRO A 89 2.53 19.02 11.61
CA PRO A 89 3.75 18.61 10.87
C PRO A 89 3.97 17.10 10.83
N ALA A 90 3.56 16.36 11.87
CA ALA A 90 3.70 14.92 11.93
C ALA A 90 2.68 14.14 11.07
N GLN A 91 1.57 14.79 10.70
CA GLN A 91 0.54 14.22 9.82
C GLN A 91 0.92 14.33 8.34
N GLU A 92 1.91 15.16 7.99
CA GLU A 92 2.44 15.27 6.64
C GLU A 92 3.74 14.45 6.50
N ALA A 93 3.82 13.66 5.42
CA ALA A 93 5.05 13.03 4.99
C ALA A 93 5.29 13.37 3.52
N GLN A 94 6.44 13.94 3.21
CA GLN A 94 6.83 14.29 1.85
C GLN A 94 8.13 13.60 1.47
N LYS A 95 8.21 13.13 0.22
CA LYS A 95 9.43 12.56 -0.35
C LYS A 95 9.61 13.06 -1.78
N ILE A 96 10.83 13.53 -2.06
CA ILE A 96 11.28 13.85 -3.41
C ILE A 96 12.25 12.75 -3.83
N PHE A 97 11.99 12.09 -4.96
CA PHE A 97 12.76 10.92 -5.37
C PHE A 97 12.82 10.80 -6.90
N LYS A 98 13.85 10.12 -7.39
CA LYS A 98 14.05 9.87 -8.82
C LYS A 98 13.08 8.80 -9.30
N ALA A 99 12.51 8.98 -10.48
CA ALA A 99 11.66 7.98 -11.10
C ALA A 99 12.45 6.70 -11.40
N ASN A 100 11.90 5.56 -11.00
CA ASN A 100 12.47 4.25 -11.33
C ASN A 100 12.01 3.75 -12.70
N HIS A 101 10.91 4.32 -13.20
CA HIS A 101 10.29 3.97 -14.49
C HIS A 101 9.97 5.22 -15.31
N SER A 102 9.64 5.04 -16.59
CA SER A 102 9.13 6.13 -17.42
C SER A 102 7.86 6.74 -16.81
N MET A 103 7.76 8.07 -16.84
CA MET A 103 6.60 8.83 -16.35
C MET A 103 5.43 8.82 -17.34
N ASP A 104 5.00 7.63 -17.76
CA ASP A 104 3.85 7.48 -18.64
C ASP A 104 2.54 7.72 -17.89
N THR A 105 1.70 8.60 -18.42
CA THR A 105 0.45 9.04 -17.79
C THR A 105 -0.51 7.88 -17.48
N GLU A 106 -0.70 6.95 -18.43
CA GLU A 106 -1.65 5.85 -18.25
C GLU A 106 -1.12 4.82 -17.25
N VAL A 107 0.19 4.55 -17.29
CA VAL A 107 0.86 3.71 -16.28
C VAL A 107 0.76 4.35 -14.89
N LEU A 108 0.92 5.66 -14.77
CA LEU A 108 0.80 6.38 -13.50
C LEU A 108 -0.62 6.30 -12.94
N LYS A 109 -1.64 6.58 -13.77
CA LYS A 109 -3.04 6.43 -13.37
C LYS A 109 -3.36 5.00 -12.94
N ALA A 110 -2.92 4.00 -13.70
CA ALA A 110 -3.12 2.59 -13.35
C ALA A 110 -2.46 2.23 -12.01
N LYS A 111 -1.23 2.71 -11.76
CA LYS A 111 -0.55 2.52 -10.46
C LYS A 111 -1.33 3.15 -9.32
N LEU A 112 -1.77 4.40 -9.48
CA LEU A 112 -2.53 5.16 -8.47
C LEU A 112 -3.88 4.50 -8.15
N LEU A 113 -4.64 4.10 -9.17
CA LEU A 113 -5.88 3.34 -9.00
C LEU A 113 -5.63 1.99 -8.32
N GLY A 114 -4.53 1.30 -8.68
CA GLY A 114 -4.08 0.05 -8.09
C GLY A 114 -3.67 0.14 -6.61
N LEU A 115 -3.51 1.35 -6.06
CA LEU A 115 -3.28 1.56 -4.64
C LEU A 115 -4.52 1.29 -3.79
N GLY A 116 -5.72 1.37 -4.38
CA GLY A 116 -7.01 1.28 -3.69
C GLY A 116 -7.63 2.63 -3.31
N THR A 117 -7.03 3.75 -3.73
CA THR A 117 -7.57 5.11 -3.52
C THR A 117 -8.43 5.56 -4.70
N ALA A 118 -9.28 6.57 -4.47
CA ALA A 118 -9.91 7.32 -5.56
C ALA A 118 -8.85 8.24 -6.21
N LEU A 119 -8.83 8.30 -7.53
CA LEU A 119 -8.07 9.28 -8.30
C LEU A 119 -9.00 10.44 -8.63
N LEU A 120 -8.71 11.62 -8.11
CA LEU A 120 -9.61 12.78 -8.19
C LEU A 120 -9.20 13.69 -9.34
N ASP A 121 -10.12 13.89 -10.29
CA ASP A 121 -9.94 14.79 -11.42
C ASP A 121 -10.18 16.26 -10.99
N ASP A 122 -9.51 17.19 -11.68
CA ASP A 122 -9.69 18.65 -11.54
C ASP A 122 -9.56 19.20 -10.10
N VAL A 123 -8.77 18.54 -9.24
CA VAL A 123 -8.48 19.01 -7.88
C VAL A 123 -7.25 19.90 -7.83
N ASP A 124 -6.12 19.44 -8.38
CA ASP A 124 -4.92 20.27 -8.47
C ASP A 124 -5.04 21.25 -9.64
N PRO A 125 -4.75 22.56 -9.46
CA PRO A 125 -4.69 23.49 -10.57
C PRO A 125 -3.66 23.12 -11.65
N ASN A 126 -2.63 22.36 -11.30
CA ASN A 126 -1.69 21.80 -12.28
C ASN A 126 -2.19 20.45 -12.78
N PRO A 127 -2.58 20.32 -14.07
CA PRO A 127 -3.13 19.08 -14.62
C PRO A 127 -2.12 17.93 -14.70
N GLU A 128 -0.82 18.21 -14.56
CA GLU A 128 0.23 17.19 -14.52
C GLU A 128 0.35 16.51 -13.14
N ASN A 129 -0.27 17.09 -12.11
CA ASN A 129 -0.28 16.54 -10.77
C ASN A 129 -1.46 15.58 -10.58
N TYR A 130 -1.25 14.55 -9.77
CA TYR A 130 -2.29 13.59 -9.43
C TYR A 130 -2.68 13.75 -7.97
N VAL A 131 -3.99 13.75 -7.71
CA VAL A 131 -4.56 13.83 -6.38
C VAL A 131 -5.34 12.57 -6.09
N CYS A 132 -5.13 11.97 -4.93
CA CYS A 132 -5.88 10.80 -4.52
C CYS A 132 -6.42 10.95 -3.09
N ALA A 133 -7.53 10.27 -2.83
CA ALA A 133 -8.12 10.21 -1.51
C ALA A 133 -8.66 8.83 -1.19
N GLY A 134 -8.54 8.45 0.08
CA GLY A 134 -9.08 7.19 0.58
C GLY A 134 -9.03 7.11 2.09
N VAL A 135 -9.64 6.08 2.62
CA VAL A 135 -9.63 5.76 4.05
C VAL A 135 -9.00 4.39 4.22
N ILE A 136 -7.93 4.29 5.02
CA ILE A 136 -7.44 2.98 5.46
C ILE A 136 -8.40 2.46 6.52
N GLN A 137 -8.98 1.29 6.23
CA GLN A 137 -9.89 0.58 7.11
C GLN A 137 -9.11 -0.45 7.93
N THR A 138 -9.01 -0.23 9.23
CA THR A 138 -8.56 -1.24 10.18
C THR A 138 -9.68 -1.53 11.18
N LYS A 139 -9.59 -2.64 11.90
CA LYS A 139 -10.54 -2.98 12.97
C LYS A 139 -10.57 -1.91 14.07
N GLY A 140 -9.41 -1.35 14.40
CA GLY A 140 -9.27 -0.41 15.52
C GLY A 140 -9.55 1.06 15.15
N GLN A 141 -9.43 1.45 13.89
CA GLN A 141 -9.52 2.85 13.47
C GLN A 141 -9.75 3.00 11.96
N GLN A 142 -10.28 4.16 11.59
CA GLN A 142 -10.31 4.64 10.21
C GLN A 142 -9.32 5.79 10.05
N VAL A 143 -8.44 5.70 9.06
CA VAL A 143 -7.43 6.74 8.80
C VAL A 143 -7.69 7.37 7.45
N GLY A 144 -8.20 8.60 7.45
CA GLY A 144 -8.36 9.39 6.23
C GLY A 144 -7.00 9.78 5.69
N CYS A 145 -6.76 9.54 4.40
CA CYS A 145 -5.50 9.77 3.73
C CYS A 145 -5.74 10.58 2.45
N LEU A 146 -4.95 11.63 2.28
CA LEU A 146 -4.90 12.46 1.09
C LEU A 146 -3.49 12.38 0.52
N LEU A 147 -3.40 12.22 -0.80
CA LEU A 147 -2.16 12.06 -1.54
C LEU A 147 -2.10 13.11 -2.65
N ARG A 148 -0.92 13.69 -2.84
CA ARG A 148 -0.58 14.52 -3.99
C ARG A 148 0.74 14.04 -4.58
N LEU A 149 0.72 13.62 -5.83
CA LEU A 149 1.91 13.22 -6.59
C LEU A 149 2.18 14.27 -7.67
N GLU A 150 3.38 14.83 -7.65
CA GLU A 150 3.80 15.91 -8.54
C GLU A 150 5.00 15.43 -9.38
N PRO A 151 4.79 14.91 -10.60
CA PRO A 151 5.84 14.53 -11.52
C PRO A 151 6.60 15.74 -12.06
N ASN A 152 7.91 15.60 -12.22
CA ASN A 152 8.76 16.51 -12.97
C ASN A 152 9.46 15.71 -14.07
N ALA A 153 8.88 15.70 -15.27
CA ALA A 153 9.37 14.95 -16.42
C ALA A 153 10.77 15.39 -16.86
N GLN A 154 11.12 16.68 -16.76
CA GLN A 154 12.44 17.18 -17.15
C GLN A 154 13.53 16.67 -16.21
N ALA A 155 13.29 16.72 -14.90
CA ALA A 155 14.24 16.26 -13.89
C ALA A 155 14.19 14.74 -13.65
N GLN A 156 13.18 14.04 -14.19
CA GLN A 156 12.88 12.64 -13.87
C GLN A 156 12.74 12.41 -12.35
N MET A 157 12.05 13.34 -11.67
CA MET A 157 11.80 13.31 -10.23
C MET A 157 10.31 13.36 -9.94
N TYR A 158 9.87 12.77 -8.83
CA TYR A 158 8.56 12.98 -8.24
C TYR A 158 8.68 13.72 -6.92
N ARG A 159 7.69 14.55 -6.60
CA ARG A 159 7.38 14.96 -5.23
C ARG A 159 6.07 14.31 -4.81
N LEU A 160 6.14 13.40 -3.85
CA LEU A 160 4.99 12.75 -3.25
C LEU A 160 4.72 13.37 -1.88
N THR A 161 3.50 13.81 -1.64
CA THR A 161 3.04 14.31 -0.33
C THR A 161 1.84 13.51 0.15
N LEU A 162 1.94 12.93 1.34
CA LEU A 162 0.84 12.25 2.04
C LEU A 162 0.44 13.06 3.26
N ARG A 163 -0.86 13.28 3.43
CA ARG A 163 -1.44 13.79 4.67
C ARG A 163 -2.49 12.82 5.16
N CYS A 164 -2.30 12.29 6.37
CA CYS A 164 -3.23 11.34 6.97
C CYS A 164 -3.62 11.78 8.38
N SER A 165 -4.77 11.34 8.88
CA SER A 165 -5.17 11.60 10.27
C SER A 165 -4.30 10.90 11.32
N LYS A 166 -3.34 10.06 10.90
CA LYS A 166 -2.37 9.35 11.75
C LYS A 166 -0.96 9.41 11.17
N ASP A 167 -0.01 9.90 11.97
CA ASP A 167 1.38 10.18 11.59
C ASP A 167 2.14 8.95 11.05
N SER A 168 1.98 7.80 11.71
CA SER A 168 2.63 6.54 11.30
C SER A 168 2.18 6.10 9.91
N VAL A 169 0.92 6.35 9.57
CA VAL A 169 0.33 5.99 8.27
C VAL A 169 0.85 6.92 7.18
N SER A 170 0.93 8.23 7.44
CA SER A 170 1.52 9.18 6.47
C SER A 170 2.94 8.78 6.08
N LYS A 171 3.79 8.53 7.07
CA LYS A 171 5.18 8.11 6.85
C LYS A 171 5.25 6.80 6.07
N ARG A 172 4.51 5.79 6.52
CA ARG A 172 4.56 4.45 5.90
C ARG A 172 4.07 4.45 4.46
N LEU A 173 2.95 5.13 4.18
CA LEU A 173 2.44 5.25 2.81
C LEU A 173 3.41 6.02 1.93
N CYS A 174 3.98 7.12 2.40
CA CYS A 174 4.93 7.92 1.62
C CYS A 174 6.17 7.11 1.24
N GLU A 175 6.71 6.30 2.16
CA GLU A 175 7.81 5.38 1.88
C GLU A 175 7.43 4.30 0.87
N LEU A 176 6.31 3.59 1.12
CA LEU A 176 5.86 2.47 0.30
C LEU A 176 5.56 2.90 -1.14
N LEU A 177 4.87 4.02 -1.30
CA LEU A 177 4.44 4.49 -2.61
C LEU A 177 5.61 5.05 -3.42
N ALA A 178 6.60 5.67 -2.79
CA ALA A 178 7.81 6.14 -3.48
C ALA A 178 8.61 5.00 -4.14
N GLU A 179 8.48 3.76 -3.67
CA GLU A 179 9.10 2.59 -4.31
C GLU A 179 8.38 2.14 -5.59
N GLN A 180 7.16 2.62 -5.83
CA GLN A 180 6.33 2.19 -6.97
C GLN A 180 6.51 3.06 -8.22
N PHE A 181 7.13 4.23 -8.10
CA PHE A 181 7.20 5.24 -9.17
C PHE A 181 8.63 5.43 -9.70
#